data_AF-A0AA41NCR5-F1
#
_entry.id   AF-A0AA41NCR5-F1
#
_cell.length_a   1.000
_cell.length_b   1.000
_cell.length_c   1.000
_cell.angle_alpha   90.00
_cell.angle_beta   90.00
_cell.angle_gamma   90.00
#
_symmetry.space_group_name_H-M   'P 1'
#
loop_
_entity.id
_entity.type
_entity.pdbx_description
1 polymer ?
#
loop_
_entity_poly.entity_id
_entity_poly.type
_entity_poly.pdbx_seq_one_letter_code
_entity_poly.pdbx_strand_id
1 'polypeptide(L)'
;MRIILLTRNQYSKKHGFGLFFQWRWLWPRLECCEGLSCPRQEMGLIRLLRREIAAVFRDNWMIAICQNVALSAEEKLAMRHQLQKHKILMKVFPNQVLKPFLEDSKYQNLLPLFVGHNMLLVSEEPKVKEMVCILKGVPFLPLLGGCIDDTILSRQGFINYSKLPSLSLLQGELVGGLILLMAQTHSLLQHQSIQLTALLDQYIRQQRKGDSVMLASGKPDPPDPVPDS
;
A
#
# COMPACT_ATOMS: atom_id res chain seq x y z
N MET A 1 18.70 -45.52 -6.20
CA MET A 1 19.33 -46.83 -6.49
C MET A 1 18.26 -47.80 -6.96
N ARG A 2 18.18 -48.07 -8.27
CA ARG A 2 17.62 -49.31 -8.82
C ARG A 2 18.12 -49.47 -10.26
N ILE A 3 18.92 -50.51 -10.42
CA ILE A 3 19.61 -50.95 -11.62
C ILE A 3 18.59 -51.63 -12.52
N ILE A 4 18.46 -51.19 -13.77
CA ILE A 4 17.65 -51.88 -14.79
C ILE A 4 18.58 -52.85 -15.52
N LEU A 5 18.49 -54.13 -15.14
CA LEU A 5 18.94 -55.26 -15.95
C LEU A 5 17.83 -55.56 -16.95
N LEU A 6 18.10 -55.34 -18.25
CA LEU A 6 17.32 -55.99 -19.31
C LEU A 6 18.28 -56.81 -20.17
N THR A 7 18.15 -58.11 -19.99
CA THR A 7 18.79 -59.19 -20.72
C THR A 7 18.30 -59.27 -22.16
N ARG A 8 19.26 -59.34 -23.08
CA ARG A 8 19.28 -60.09 -24.34
C ARG A 8 17.94 -60.69 -24.80
N ASN A 9 17.47 -60.23 -25.96
CA ASN A 9 16.69 -61.06 -26.88
C ASN A 9 17.51 -61.33 -28.15
N GLN A 10 17.65 -62.61 -28.45
CA GLN A 10 18.34 -63.19 -29.60
C GLN A 10 17.40 -63.15 -30.81
N TYR A 11 17.89 -62.73 -31.99
CA TYR A 11 17.39 -63.28 -33.27
C TYR A 11 18.49 -63.23 -34.35
N SER A 12 18.41 -64.21 -35.24
CA SER A 12 19.51 -64.93 -35.88
C SER A 12 19.69 -64.59 -37.37
N LYS A 13 20.96 -64.64 -37.83
CA LYS A 13 21.49 -65.03 -39.16
C LYS A 13 20.85 -64.46 -40.45
N LYS A 14 21.69 -63.85 -41.32
CA LYS A 14 22.37 -64.52 -42.45
C LYS A 14 23.30 -63.56 -43.22
N HIS A 15 24.28 -64.17 -43.89
CA HIS A 15 25.52 -63.65 -44.46
C HIS A 15 25.40 -62.76 -45.71
N GLY A 16 26.41 -61.90 -45.90
CA GLY A 16 26.81 -61.29 -47.17
C GLY A 16 28.15 -60.57 -47.04
N PHE A 17 29.23 -61.22 -47.51
CA PHE A 17 30.61 -60.72 -47.55
C PHE A 17 30.77 -59.63 -48.61
N GLY A 18 31.55 -58.58 -48.32
CA GLY A 18 31.93 -57.55 -49.29
C GLY A 18 32.80 -56.47 -48.67
N LEU A 19 34.12 -56.65 -48.79
CA LEU A 19 35.16 -55.69 -48.40
C LEU A 19 34.96 -54.34 -49.11
N PHE A 20 34.76 -53.27 -48.34
CA PHE A 20 35.23 -51.93 -48.71
C PHE A 20 35.90 -51.32 -47.49
N PHE A 21 37.19 -51.61 -47.36
CA PHE A 21 38.11 -50.88 -46.51
C PHE A 21 38.21 -49.44 -47.05
N GLN A 22 37.57 -48.48 -46.39
CA GLN A 22 38.05 -47.09 -46.42
C GLN A 22 37.63 -46.36 -45.13
N TRP A 23 38.49 -46.44 -44.12
CA TRP A 23 38.47 -45.54 -42.97
C TRP A 23 38.95 -44.15 -43.42
N ARG A 24 38.01 -43.20 -43.59
CA ARG A 24 38.21 -41.74 -43.58
C ARG A 24 36.90 -41.12 -44.11
N TRP A 25 36.04 -40.51 -43.34
CA TRP A 25 36.29 -39.55 -42.29
C TRP A 25 35.14 -39.58 -41.30
N LEU A 26 35.49 -39.41 -40.03
CA LEU A 26 34.61 -38.97 -38.96
C LEU A 26 33.67 -37.85 -39.46
N TRP A 27 32.41 -38.17 -39.70
CA TRP A 27 31.31 -37.29 -39.35
C TRP A 27 30.00 -38.09 -39.38
N PRO A 28 29.59 -38.71 -38.26
CA PRO A 28 28.18 -38.94 -38.05
C PRO A 28 27.57 -37.58 -37.73
N ARG A 29 27.11 -36.93 -38.79
CA ARG A 29 25.70 -36.57 -38.93
C ARG A 29 25.05 -36.18 -37.60
N LEU A 30 24.96 -34.87 -37.40
CA LEU A 30 23.99 -34.21 -36.56
C LEU A 30 22.64 -34.92 -36.68
N GLU A 31 22.30 -35.73 -35.69
CA GLU A 31 20.94 -35.72 -35.17
C GLU A 31 20.89 -34.50 -34.26
N CYS A 32 20.39 -33.41 -34.83
CA CYS A 32 19.97 -32.25 -34.07
C CYS A 32 19.02 -32.74 -32.98
N CYS A 33 19.52 -32.77 -31.75
CA CYS A 33 18.66 -32.71 -30.57
C CYS A 33 17.95 -31.35 -30.61
N GLU A 34 16.81 -31.29 -31.32
CA GLU A 34 15.83 -30.25 -31.06
C GLU A 34 15.31 -30.45 -29.64
N GLY A 35 15.57 -29.45 -28.80
CA GLY A 35 14.84 -29.28 -27.56
C GLY A 35 15.43 -29.96 -26.34
N LEU A 36 16.64 -29.57 -25.92
CA LEU A 36 16.92 -29.41 -24.49
C LEU A 36 18.14 -28.50 -24.33
N SER A 37 17.88 -27.21 -24.09
CA SER A 37 18.92 -26.29 -23.66
C SER A 37 19.52 -26.80 -22.34
N CYS A 38 20.81 -27.10 -22.37
CA CYS A 38 21.65 -27.30 -21.19
C CYS A 38 21.29 -26.20 -20.15
N PRO A 39 20.99 -26.51 -18.87
CA PRO A 39 20.63 -25.49 -17.90
C PRO A 39 21.80 -24.51 -17.80
N ARG A 40 21.63 -23.36 -18.45
CA ARG A 40 22.64 -22.33 -18.55
C ARG A 40 22.90 -21.90 -17.11
N GLN A 41 24.06 -22.26 -16.59
CA GLN A 41 24.44 -22.04 -15.20
C GLN A 41 24.08 -20.60 -14.83
N GLU A 42 23.15 -20.41 -13.89
CA GLU A 42 22.71 -19.09 -13.49
C GLU A 42 23.95 -18.26 -13.16
N MET A 43 24.19 -17.20 -13.93
CA MET A 43 25.31 -16.29 -13.65
C MET A 43 25.19 -15.80 -12.21
N GLY A 44 26.29 -15.80 -11.45
CA GLY A 44 26.28 -15.42 -10.03
C GLY A 44 25.56 -14.09 -9.75
N LEU A 45 25.62 -13.14 -10.69
CA LEU A 45 24.90 -11.86 -10.63
C LEU A 45 23.38 -12.00 -10.57
N ILE A 46 22.79 -12.93 -11.33
CA ILE A 46 21.33 -13.16 -11.32
C ILE A 46 20.89 -13.61 -9.94
N ARG A 47 21.67 -14.49 -9.29
CA ARG A 47 21.39 -14.98 -7.93
C ARG A 47 21.50 -13.85 -6.90
N LEU A 48 22.47 -12.96 -7.04
CA LEU A 48 22.61 -11.77 -6.18
C LEU A 48 21.45 -10.80 -6.38
N LEU A 49 21.08 -10.51 -7.63
CA LEU A 49 19.93 -9.64 -7.94
C LEU A 49 18.63 -10.21 -7.40
N ARG A 50 18.41 -11.53 -7.51
CA ARG A 50 17.23 -12.20 -6.94
C ARG A 50 17.17 -12.04 -5.41
N ARG A 51 18.30 -12.14 -4.72
CA ARG A 51 18.38 -11.91 -3.26
C ARG A 51 18.13 -10.45 -2.90
N GLU A 52 18.70 -9.51 -3.66
CA GLU A 52 18.47 -8.09 -3.47
C GLU A 52 16.99 -7.73 -3.66
N ILE A 53 16.37 -8.20 -4.75
CA ILE A 53 14.93 -8.02 -5.00
C ILE A 53 14.12 -8.59 -3.83
N ALA A 54 14.44 -9.80 -3.35
CA ALA A 54 13.77 -10.38 -2.20
C ALA A 54 13.93 -9.54 -0.91
N ALA A 55 15.06 -8.89 -0.71
CA ALA A 55 15.24 -7.95 0.41
C ALA A 55 14.36 -6.70 0.21
N VAL A 56 14.39 -6.09 -0.98
CA VAL A 56 13.56 -4.91 -1.28
C VAL A 56 12.08 -5.15 -1.02
N PHE A 57 11.53 -6.27 -1.48
CA PHE A 57 10.12 -6.59 -1.29
C PHE A 57 9.75 -6.96 0.15
N ARG A 58 10.72 -7.32 1.00
CA ARG A 58 10.47 -7.64 2.42
C ARG A 58 10.63 -6.41 3.33
N ASP A 59 11.62 -5.59 3.04
CA ASP A 59 11.99 -4.46 3.89
C ASP A 59 11.11 -3.22 3.63
N ASN A 60 10.45 -3.15 2.47
CA ASN A 60 9.65 -2.01 2.05
C ASN A 60 8.17 -2.37 1.98
N TRP A 61 7.34 -1.59 2.67
CA TRP A 61 5.88 -1.79 2.68
C TRP A 61 5.18 -1.13 1.49
N MET A 62 5.83 -0.16 0.84
CA MET A 62 5.34 0.49 -0.35
C MET A 62 6.27 0.24 -1.55
N ILE A 63 5.69 -0.25 -2.65
CA ILE A 63 6.37 -0.49 -3.92
C ILE A 63 5.50 0.06 -5.04
N ALA A 64 5.97 1.12 -5.70
CA ALA A 64 5.31 1.69 -6.87
C ALA A 64 6.09 1.38 -8.14
N ILE A 65 5.38 1.04 -9.22
CA ILE A 65 5.94 0.70 -10.52
C ILE A 65 5.66 1.86 -11.46
N CYS A 66 6.72 2.48 -11.95
CA CYS A 66 6.67 3.56 -12.93
C CYS A 66 7.34 3.12 -14.23
N GLN A 67 6.80 3.59 -15.35
CA GLN A 67 7.44 3.38 -16.64
C GLN A 67 8.52 4.43 -16.86
N ASN A 68 9.77 3.99 -17.01
CA ASN A 68 10.89 4.89 -17.24
C ASN A 68 10.89 5.35 -18.71
N VAL A 69 10.26 6.50 -18.96
CA VAL A 69 10.33 7.19 -20.26
C VAL A 69 11.71 7.85 -20.40
N ALA A 70 12.12 8.21 -21.62
CA ALA A 70 13.42 8.81 -21.89
C ALA A 70 13.56 10.19 -21.19
N LEU A 71 14.05 10.18 -19.95
CA LEU A 71 14.36 11.40 -19.18
C LEU A 71 15.85 11.70 -19.27
N SER A 72 16.19 12.99 -19.26
CA SER A 72 17.56 13.46 -19.16
C SER A 72 18.22 12.95 -17.88
N ALA A 73 19.55 12.79 -17.90
CA ALA A 73 20.31 12.40 -16.72
C ALA A 73 20.13 13.41 -15.57
N GLU A 74 20.05 14.70 -15.90
CA GLU A 74 19.83 15.79 -14.94
C GLU A 74 18.45 15.68 -14.27
N GLU A 75 17.40 15.43 -15.06
CA GLU A 75 16.03 15.25 -14.55
C GLU A 75 15.92 14.03 -13.65
N LYS A 76 16.56 12.91 -14.04
CA LYS A 76 16.62 11.70 -13.20
C LYS A 76 17.32 11.97 -11.87
N LEU A 77 18.43 12.72 -11.89
CA LEU A 77 19.16 13.06 -10.68
C LEU A 77 18.34 13.98 -9.77
N ALA A 78 17.71 15.01 -10.33
CA ALA A 78 16.84 15.91 -9.60
C ALA A 78 15.67 15.16 -8.95
N MET A 79 15.01 14.27 -9.71
CA MET A 79 13.92 13.44 -9.20
C MET A 79 14.38 12.49 -8.11
N ARG A 80 15.53 11.83 -8.30
CA ARG A 80 16.13 10.97 -7.27
C ARG A 80 16.40 11.74 -5.99
N HIS A 81 16.89 12.97 -6.10
CA HIS A 81 17.13 13.82 -4.94
C HIS A 81 15.83 14.23 -4.23
N GLN A 82 14.79 14.62 -4.97
CA GLN A 82 13.48 14.94 -4.37
C GLN A 82 12.85 13.73 -3.66
N LEU A 83 12.93 12.54 -4.27
CA LEU A 83 12.40 11.31 -3.67
C LEU A 83 13.18 10.92 -2.40
N GLN A 84 14.51 11.09 -2.40
CA GLN A 84 15.33 10.79 -1.23
C GLN A 84 15.02 11.67 -0.02
N LYS A 85 14.59 12.92 -0.21
CA LYS A 85 14.13 13.78 0.91
C LYS A 85 12.98 13.15 1.69
N HIS A 86 12.16 12.35 1.02
CA HIS A 86 11.03 11.64 1.61
C HIS A 86 11.35 10.17 1.92
N LYS A 87 12.62 9.77 1.88
CA LYS A 87 13.10 8.38 2.04
C LYS A 87 12.55 7.38 1.00
N ILE A 88 12.18 7.87 -0.18
CA ILE A 88 11.75 7.03 -1.30
C ILE A 88 12.97 6.69 -2.15
N LEU A 89 13.24 5.39 -2.28
CA LEU A 89 14.36 4.87 -3.05
C LEU A 89 13.92 4.50 -4.45
N MET A 90 14.71 4.92 -5.43
CA MET A 90 14.51 4.60 -6.83
C MET A 90 15.44 3.44 -7.22
N LYS A 91 14.86 2.29 -7.56
CA LYS A 91 15.59 1.08 -7.98
C LYS A 91 15.14 0.63 -9.38
N VAL A 92 16.10 0.23 -10.20
CA VAL A 92 15.85 -0.30 -11.54
C VAL A 92 16.38 -1.73 -11.57
N PHE A 93 15.52 -2.68 -11.94
CA PHE A 93 15.89 -4.08 -12.06
C PHE A 93 15.61 -4.59 -13.48
N PRO A 94 16.45 -5.48 -14.02
CA PRO A 94 16.17 -6.12 -15.29
C PRO A 94 14.90 -6.97 -15.22
N ASN A 95 13.98 -6.79 -16.18
CA ASN A 95 12.74 -7.57 -16.25
C ASN A 95 13.00 -9.09 -16.35
N GLN A 96 14.13 -9.51 -16.91
CA GLN A 96 14.51 -10.92 -17.03
C GLN A 96 14.68 -11.60 -15.67
N VAL A 97 15.09 -10.86 -14.64
CA VAL A 97 15.26 -11.40 -13.27
C VAL A 97 14.01 -11.15 -12.44
N LEU A 98 13.35 -10.01 -12.68
CA LEU A 98 12.17 -9.61 -11.90
C LEU A 98 10.93 -10.45 -12.23
N LYS A 99 10.71 -10.82 -13.50
CA LYS A 99 9.54 -11.63 -13.90
C LYS A 99 9.51 -13.02 -13.24
N PRO A 100 10.57 -13.86 -13.32
CA PRO A 100 10.58 -15.14 -12.63
C PRO A 100 10.43 -15.01 -11.11
N PHE A 101 10.98 -13.95 -10.51
CA PHE A 101 10.82 -13.69 -9.08
C PHE A 101 9.36 -13.40 -8.69
N LEU A 102 8.63 -12.65 -9.52
CA LEU A 102 7.24 -12.32 -9.27
C LEU A 102 6.29 -13.50 -9.56
N GLU A 103 6.63 -14.36 -10.52
CA GLU A 103 5.94 -15.62 -10.79
C GLU A 103 5.98 -16.56 -9.57
N ASP A 104 7.15 -16.65 -8.91
CA ASP A 104 7.35 -17.47 -7.71
C ASP A 104 6.79 -16.85 -6.41
N SER A 105 6.24 -15.63 -6.46
CA SER A 105 5.90 -14.83 -5.27
C SER A 105 4.39 -14.52 -5.19
N LYS A 106 3.96 -13.90 -4.10
CA LYS A 106 2.56 -13.47 -3.89
C LYS A 106 2.12 -12.33 -4.84
N TYR A 107 3.06 -11.79 -5.62
CA TYR A 107 2.86 -10.60 -6.45
C TYR A 107 2.71 -10.92 -7.96
N GLN A 108 2.23 -12.12 -8.32
CA GLN A 108 2.02 -12.54 -9.71
C GLN A 108 1.17 -11.53 -10.51
N ASN A 109 0.19 -10.90 -9.87
CA ASN A 109 -0.68 -9.91 -10.51
C ASN A 109 0.05 -8.61 -10.93
N LEU A 110 1.30 -8.38 -10.49
CA LEU A 110 2.13 -7.26 -10.94
C LEU A 110 2.88 -7.56 -12.26
N LEU A 111 2.99 -8.83 -12.67
CA LEU A 111 3.65 -9.24 -13.92
C LEU A 111 3.25 -8.43 -15.17
N PRO A 112 1.95 -8.16 -15.43
CA PRO A 112 1.56 -7.40 -16.63
C PRO A 112 2.03 -5.94 -16.61
N LEU A 113 2.41 -5.40 -15.46
CA LEU A 113 2.95 -4.05 -15.36
C LEU A 113 4.43 -3.98 -15.80
N PHE A 114 5.13 -5.12 -15.84
CA PHE A 114 6.55 -5.19 -16.19
C PHE A 114 6.79 -5.40 -17.70
N VAL A 115 6.32 -4.44 -18.49
CA VAL A 115 6.54 -4.40 -19.95
C VAL A 115 7.42 -3.19 -20.30
N GLY A 116 8.51 -3.41 -21.05
CA GLY A 116 9.43 -2.34 -21.45
C GLY A 116 10.37 -1.88 -20.32
N HIS A 117 10.66 -0.58 -20.26
CA HIS A 117 11.57 -0.01 -19.26
C HIS A 117 10.80 0.39 -18.00
N ASN A 118 10.99 -0.36 -16.92
CA ASN A 118 10.30 -0.12 -15.66
C ASN A 118 11.27 0.28 -14.56
N MET A 119 10.75 1.06 -13.63
CA MET A 119 11.47 1.56 -12.47
C MET A 119 10.60 1.39 -11.25
N LEU A 120 11.21 0.94 -10.15
CA LEU A 120 10.56 0.77 -8.87
C LEU A 120 10.86 1.96 -7.97
N LEU A 121 9.81 2.48 -7.34
CA LEU A 121 9.90 3.40 -6.21
C LEU A 121 9.54 2.61 -4.96
N VAL A 122 10.48 2.51 -4.03
CA VAL A 122 10.31 1.71 -2.81
C VAL A 122 10.49 2.58 -1.59
N SER A 123 9.71 2.32 -0.56
CA SER A 123 9.77 3.04 0.70
C SER A 123 9.38 2.11 1.85
N GLU A 124 10.09 2.25 2.97
CA GLU A 124 9.78 1.56 4.23
C GLU A 124 8.40 1.98 4.75
N GLU A 125 8.14 3.30 4.79
CA GLU A 125 6.83 3.86 5.17
C GLU A 125 6.03 4.29 3.93
N PRO A 126 4.70 4.06 3.87
CA PRO A 126 3.87 4.38 2.70
C PRO A 126 3.59 5.88 2.55
N LYS A 127 4.59 6.64 2.08
CA LYS A 127 4.53 8.09 1.79
C LYS A 127 4.00 8.40 0.39
N VAL A 128 2.78 7.93 0.13
CA VAL A 128 2.15 8.03 -1.19
C VAL A 128 1.84 9.48 -1.57
N LYS A 129 1.46 10.33 -0.60
CA LYS A 129 1.06 11.72 -0.85
C LYS A 129 2.20 12.53 -1.47
N GLU A 130 3.38 12.41 -0.88
CA GLU A 130 4.60 13.07 -1.30
C GLU A 130 5.07 12.51 -2.65
N MET A 131 5.04 11.19 -2.81
CA MET A 131 5.38 10.53 -4.07
C MET A 131 4.50 11.02 -5.23
N VAL A 132 3.17 11.00 -5.05
CA VAL A 132 2.21 11.44 -6.09
C VAL A 132 2.36 12.93 -6.37
N CYS A 133 2.69 13.76 -5.37
CA CYS A 133 2.97 15.18 -5.56
C CYS A 133 4.20 15.40 -6.46
N ILE A 134 5.29 14.68 -6.20
CA ILE A 134 6.52 14.73 -7.01
C ILE A 134 6.25 14.24 -8.44
N LEU A 135 5.51 13.13 -8.59
CA LEU A 135 5.14 12.59 -9.89
C LEU A 135 4.23 13.53 -10.70
N LYS A 136 3.38 14.34 -10.04
CA LYS A 136 2.57 15.36 -10.74
C LYS A 136 3.39 16.48 -11.34
N GLY A 137 4.56 16.81 -10.76
CA GLY A 137 5.48 17.78 -11.34
C GLY A 137 6.16 17.28 -12.62
N VAL A 138 6.06 15.97 -12.89
CA VAL A 138 6.82 15.27 -13.92
C VAL A 138 5.88 14.35 -14.72
N PRO A 139 5.20 14.89 -15.76
CA PRO A 139 4.19 14.13 -16.51
C PRO A 139 4.79 12.99 -17.34
N PHE A 140 6.10 13.02 -17.58
CA PHE A 140 6.84 12.02 -18.34
C PHE A 140 7.13 10.73 -17.57
N LEU A 141 6.83 10.66 -16.27
CA LEU A 141 6.99 9.43 -15.48
C LEU A 141 5.62 8.90 -15.04
N PRO A 142 4.88 8.17 -15.90
CA PRO A 142 3.58 7.66 -15.54
C PRO A 142 3.70 6.54 -14.50
N LEU A 143 2.96 6.70 -13.41
CA LEU A 143 2.71 5.63 -12.44
C LEU A 143 1.73 4.62 -13.04
N LEU A 144 2.15 3.37 -13.18
CA LEU A 144 1.31 2.29 -13.70
C LEU A 144 0.42 1.74 -12.58
N GLY A 145 1.04 1.45 -11.44
CA GLY A 145 0.42 0.85 -10.26
C GLY A 145 1.48 0.39 -9.28
N GLY A 146 1.12 -0.48 -8.35
CA GLY A 146 2.06 -0.94 -7.33
C GLY A 146 1.38 -1.74 -6.23
N CYS A 147 2.10 -1.94 -5.15
CA CYS A 147 1.67 -2.65 -3.97
C CYS A 147 1.94 -1.81 -2.72
N ILE A 148 0.95 -1.76 -1.83
CA ILE A 148 1.04 -1.15 -0.50
C ILE A 148 0.52 -2.19 0.49
N ASP A 149 1.31 -2.57 1.49
CA ASP A 149 0.93 -3.54 2.52
C ASP A 149 0.31 -4.82 1.91
N ASP A 150 0.97 -5.40 0.92
CA ASP A 150 0.54 -6.58 0.15
C ASP A 150 -0.73 -6.42 -0.71
N THR A 151 -1.35 -5.24 -0.68
CA THR A 151 -2.51 -4.91 -1.50
C THR A 151 -2.06 -4.27 -2.80
N ILE A 152 -2.51 -4.81 -3.92
CA ILE A 152 -2.17 -4.28 -5.25
C ILE A 152 -3.13 -3.15 -5.60
N LEU A 153 -2.56 -2.01 -5.99
CA LEU A 153 -3.30 -0.80 -6.33
C LEU A 153 -2.93 -0.31 -7.73
N SER A 154 -3.95 0.13 -8.47
CA SER A 154 -3.77 0.85 -9.73
C SER A 154 -3.35 2.30 -9.47
N ARG A 155 -2.97 3.04 -10.52
CA ARG A 155 -2.73 4.49 -10.45
C ARG A 155 -3.83 5.25 -9.69
N GLN A 156 -5.11 4.94 -9.94
CA GLN A 156 -6.22 5.60 -9.27
C GLN A 156 -6.26 5.24 -7.77
N GLY A 157 -5.92 4.00 -7.42
CA GLY A 157 -5.77 3.57 -6.03
C GLY A 157 -4.73 4.39 -5.28
N PHE A 158 -3.57 4.66 -5.89
CA PHE A 158 -2.54 5.54 -5.32
C PHE A 158 -3.04 6.98 -5.15
N ILE A 159 -3.78 7.52 -6.12
CA ILE A 159 -4.36 8.87 -6.01
C ILE A 159 -5.37 8.93 -4.88
N ASN A 160 -6.23 7.92 -4.74
CA ASN A 160 -7.22 7.87 -3.67
C ASN A 160 -6.53 7.73 -2.30
N TYR A 161 -5.52 6.87 -2.20
CA TYR A 161 -4.73 6.71 -0.99
C TYR A 161 -4.00 8.01 -0.59
N SER A 162 -3.49 8.78 -1.57
CA SER A 162 -2.84 10.08 -1.30
C SER A 162 -3.77 11.13 -0.69
N LYS A 163 -5.08 10.97 -0.83
CA LYS A 163 -6.10 11.88 -0.28
C LYS A 163 -6.52 11.46 1.12
N LEU A 164 -6.24 10.24 1.55
CA LEU A 164 -6.61 9.76 2.87
C LEU A 164 -5.77 10.48 3.95
N PRO A 165 -6.38 10.80 5.10
CA PRO A 165 -5.65 11.33 6.25
C PRO A 165 -4.77 10.24 6.89
N SER A 166 -3.92 10.65 7.85
CA SER A 166 -3.04 9.72 8.56
C SER A 166 -3.81 8.64 9.30
N LEU A 167 -3.17 7.48 9.53
CA LEU A 167 -3.80 6.34 10.22
C LEU A 167 -4.37 6.72 11.59
N SER A 168 -3.67 7.58 12.33
CA SER A 168 -4.13 8.09 13.64
C SER A 168 -5.41 8.93 13.53
N LEU A 169 -5.55 9.73 12.47
CA LEU A 169 -6.76 10.52 12.23
C LEU A 169 -7.91 9.63 11.80
N LEU A 170 -7.68 8.65 10.93
CA LEU A 170 -8.71 7.66 10.55
C LEU A 170 -9.22 6.88 11.77
N GLN A 171 -8.33 6.46 12.67
CA GLN A 171 -8.72 5.82 13.93
C GLN A 171 -9.48 6.78 14.84
N GLY A 172 -9.05 8.05 14.91
CA GLY A 172 -9.75 9.10 15.65
C GLY A 172 -11.15 9.41 15.10
N GLU A 173 -11.33 9.43 13.78
CA GLU A 173 -12.63 9.61 13.13
C GLU A 173 -13.57 8.44 13.42
N LEU A 174 -13.07 7.20 13.43
CA LEU A 174 -13.86 6.03 13.80
C LEU A 174 -14.31 6.09 15.26
N VAL A 175 -13.39 6.35 16.19
CA VAL A 175 -13.71 6.46 17.63
C VAL A 175 -14.63 7.66 17.88
N GLY A 176 -14.37 8.81 17.23
CA GLY A 176 -15.21 10.00 17.30
C GLY A 176 -16.60 9.76 16.73
N GLY A 177 -16.73 8.98 15.65
CA GLY A 177 -18.00 8.56 15.08
C GLY A 177 -18.80 7.68 16.03
N LEU A 178 -18.15 6.75 16.76
CA LEU A 178 -18.81 5.96 17.80
C LEU A 178 -19.32 6.83 18.95
N ILE A 179 -18.49 7.79 19.42
CA ILE A 179 -18.90 8.74 20.45
C ILE A 179 -20.07 9.60 19.97
N LEU A 180 -20.07 10.02 18.69
CA LEU A 180 -21.16 10.80 18.11
C LEU A 180 -22.48 10.01 18.12
N LEU A 181 -22.46 8.73 17.75
CA LEU A 181 -23.64 7.86 17.82
C LEU A 181 -24.17 7.74 19.26
N MET A 182 -23.28 7.56 20.23
CA MET A 182 -23.66 7.53 21.65
C MET A 182 -24.22 8.89 22.10
N ALA A 183 -23.59 10.00 21.69
CA ALA A 183 -24.04 11.35 22.00
C ALA A 183 -25.42 11.67 21.41
N GLN A 184 -25.73 11.16 20.20
CA GLN A 184 -27.06 11.29 19.59
C GLN A 184 -28.13 10.61 20.44
N THR A 185 -27.87 9.41 20.96
CA THR A 185 -28.84 8.74 21.86
C THR A 185 -28.97 9.47 23.20
N HIS A 186 -27.85 9.96 23.74
CA HIS A 186 -27.85 10.71 24.99
C HIS A 186 -28.57 12.05 24.86
N SER A 187 -28.44 12.76 23.73
CA SER A 187 -29.10 14.05 23.52
C SER A 187 -30.62 13.93 23.48
N LEU A 188 -31.16 12.82 22.96
CA LEU A 188 -32.59 12.53 22.99
C LEU A 188 -33.13 12.41 24.42
N LEU A 189 -32.38 11.75 25.31
CA LEU A 189 -32.75 11.64 26.73
C LEU A 189 -32.51 12.95 27.49
N GLN A 190 -31.40 13.64 27.22
CA GLN A 190 -31.04 14.88 27.90
C GLN A 190 -32.03 16.01 27.62
N HIS A 191 -32.66 16.03 26.44
CA HIS A 191 -33.62 17.08 26.08
C HIS A 191 -34.68 17.30 27.17
N GLN A 192 -35.26 16.23 27.71
CA GLN A 192 -36.28 16.33 28.77
C GLN A 192 -35.70 16.89 30.08
N SER A 193 -34.50 16.45 30.47
CA SER A 193 -33.83 16.94 31.69
C SER A 193 -33.51 18.44 31.61
N ILE A 194 -33.05 18.92 30.45
CA ILE A 194 -32.71 20.32 30.24
C ILE A 194 -33.97 21.19 30.31
N GLN A 195 -35.07 20.75 29.70
CA GLN A 195 -36.35 21.46 29.75
C GLN A 195 -36.87 21.64 31.19
N LEU A 196 -36.82 20.59 32.01
CA LEU A 196 -37.27 20.69 33.41
C LEU A 196 -36.40 21.65 34.22
N THR A 197 -35.08 21.59 34.07
CA THR A 197 -34.18 22.52 34.77
C THR A 197 -34.40 23.97 34.34
N ALA A 198 -34.69 24.21 33.06
CA ALA A 198 -34.99 25.55 32.55
C ALA A 198 -36.30 26.11 33.14
N LEU A 199 -37.35 25.28 33.25
CA LEU A 199 -38.63 25.70 33.85
C LEU A 199 -38.50 26.01 35.35
N LEU A 200 -37.75 25.19 36.09
CA LEU A 200 -37.49 25.43 37.51
C LEU A 200 -36.67 26.71 37.72
N ASP A 201 -35.63 26.94 36.92
CA ASP A 201 -34.85 28.18 36.97
C ASP A 201 -35.74 29.40 36.65
N GLN A 202 -36.67 29.25 35.71
CA GLN A 202 -37.64 30.30 35.37
C GLN A 202 -38.58 30.61 36.54
N TYR A 203 -39.03 29.59 37.28
CA TYR A 203 -39.88 29.77 38.46
C TYR A 203 -39.14 30.49 39.61
N ILE A 204 -37.89 30.11 39.88
CA ILE A 204 -37.04 30.78 40.88
C ILE A 204 -36.84 32.27 40.52
N ARG A 205 -36.62 32.58 39.24
CA ARG A 205 -36.50 33.98 38.76
C ARG A 205 -37.81 34.77 38.93
N GLN A 206 -38.96 34.14 38.72
CA GLN A 206 -40.26 34.78 38.92
C GLN A 206 -40.55 35.08 40.39
N GLN A 207 -40.26 34.14 41.30
CA GLN A 207 -40.40 34.37 42.75
C GLN A 207 -39.54 35.55 43.21
N ARG A 208 -38.25 35.58 42.86
CA ARG A 208 -37.37 36.71 43.20
C ARG A 208 -37.87 38.05 42.66
N LYS A 209 -38.49 38.06 41.48
CA LYS A 209 -39.06 39.27 40.88
C LYS A 209 -40.33 39.70 41.62
N GLY A 210 -41.19 38.75 42.02
CA GLY A 210 -42.37 39.00 42.87
C GLY A 210 -42.00 39.55 44.24
N ASP A 211 -41.00 38.97 44.89
CA ASP A 211 -40.50 39.43 46.21
C ASP A 211 -39.90 40.84 46.12
N SER A 212 -39.23 41.19 45.01
CA SER A 212 -38.72 42.54 44.78
C SER A 212 -39.81 43.59 44.56
N VAL A 213 -40.94 43.21 43.92
CA VAL A 213 -42.10 44.10 43.72
C VAL A 213 -42.90 44.26 45.01
N MET A 214 -42.97 43.21 45.84
CA MET A 214 -43.61 43.25 47.14
C MET A 214 -42.81 44.08 48.15
N LEU A 215 -41.48 44.00 48.15
CA LEU A 215 -40.60 44.87 48.94
C LEU A 215 -40.61 46.34 48.49
N ALA A 216 -40.84 46.61 47.19
CA ALA A 216 -40.98 47.98 46.67
C ALA A 216 -42.38 48.60 46.93
N SER A 217 -43.37 47.79 47.32
CA SER A 217 -44.74 48.22 47.64
C SER A 217 -45.00 48.43 49.14
N GLY A 218 -43.98 48.22 50.00
CA GLY A 218 -44.07 48.51 51.43
C GLY A 218 -44.06 50.03 51.68
N LYS A 219 -45.24 50.63 51.76
CA LYS A 219 -45.41 51.99 52.29
C LYS A 219 -45.09 51.96 53.80
N PRO A 220 -44.30 52.89 54.34
CA PRO A 220 -44.01 52.94 55.76
C PRO A 220 -45.30 53.24 56.55
N ASP A 221 -45.59 52.40 57.54
CA ASP A 221 -46.70 52.60 58.47
C ASP A 221 -46.53 53.92 59.27
N PRO A 222 -47.63 54.58 59.67
CA PRO A 222 -47.57 55.86 60.38
C PRO A 222 -47.05 55.69 61.81
N PRO A 223 -46.46 56.74 62.42
CA PRO A 223 -45.94 56.65 63.77
C PRO A 223 -47.08 56.64 64.81
N ASP A 224 -47.01 55.73 65.77
CA ASP A 224 -47.87 55.73 66.95
C ASP A 224 -47.55 56.92 67.87
N PRO A 225 -48.55 57.58 68.48
CA PRO A 225 -48.34 58.74 69.34
C PRO A 225 -47.85 58.32 70.73
N VAL A 226 -46.87 59.08 71.21
CA VAL A 226 -46.38 59.09 72.60
C VAL A 226 -47.50 59.52 73.55
N PRO A 227 -47.67 58.87 74.71
CA PRO A 227 -48.29 59.50 75.87
C PRO A 227 -47.22 59.89 76.90
N ASP A 228 -47.27 61.17 77.30
CA ASP A 228 -46.51 61.77 78.38
C ASP A 228 -46.84 61.13 79.74
N SER A 229 -45.81 60.78 80.52
CA SER A 229 -45.67 61.00 81.98
C SER A 229 -44.35 60.42 82.49
#